data_AF-A0A321LEK2-F1
#
_entry.id   AF-A0A321LEK2-F1
#
_cell.length_a   1.000
_cell.length_b   1.000
_cell.length_c   1.000
_cell.angle_alpha   90.00
_cell.angle_beta   90.00
_cell.angle_gamma   90.00
#
_symmetry.space_group_name_H-M   'P 1'
#
loop_
_entity.id
_entity.type
_entity.pdbx_description
1 polymer ?
#
loop_
_entity_poly.entity_id
_entity_poly.type
_entity_poly.pdbx_seq_one_letter_code
_entity_poly.pdbx_strand_id
1 'polypeptide(L)'
;MKTMRALITVMLFAIPLFAQEKERPRIFVTDSQSWEISGGFGGGGDAVAGSQSGGARPQTAEVIKTFGERCKDCVVTIKKEKADYIVILEHEGGKEFFRKDNKFAIFNKNGDAIGSGSTRTLGNSVKEACDSMMKDWASSQGKKAEPKPDSKS
;
A
#
# COMPACT_ATOMS: atom_id res chain seq x y z
N MET A 1 -17.39 21.59 -61.88
CA MET A 1 -18.04 21.92 -60.58
C MET A 1 -17.74 20.74 -59.66
N LYS A 2 -16.62 20.81 -58.93
CA LYS A 2 -16.45 21.42 -57.60
C LYS A 2 -17.00 20.51 -56.48
N THR A 3 -16.09 20.20 -55.56
CA THR A 3 -16.28 19.70 -54.19
C THR A 3 -16.75 18.25 -54.00
N MET A 4 -15.88 17.28 -54.28
CA MET A 4 -15.97 15.92 -53.72
C MET A 4 -14.62 15.46 -53.16
N ARG A 5 -13.99 16.29 -52.31
CA ARG A 5 -12.73 15.98 -51.59
C ARG A 5 -12.58 16.86 -50.35
N ALA A 6 -13.46 16.74 -49.36
CA ALA A 6 -13.28 17.50 -48.11
C ALA A 6 -14.09 16.96 -46.91
N LEU A 7 -14.37 15.64 -46.83
CA LEU A 7 -15.12 15.10 -45.68
C LEU A 7 -14.43 13.95 -44.93
N ILE A 8 -13.21 13.54 -45.32
CA ILE A 8 -12.50 12.39 -44.72
C ILE A 8 -11.19 12.82 -44.04
N THR A 9 -11.11 14.04 -43.49
CA THR A 9 -9.81 14.55 -42.95
C THR A 9 -9.93 15.30 -41.63
N VAL A 10 -10.94 15.02 -40.80
CA VAL A 10 -11.04 15.59 -39.42
C VAL A 10 -11.35 14.53 -38.35
N MET A 11 -11.43 13.24 -38.69
CA MET A 11 -11.78 12.17 -37.75
C MET A 11 -10.61 11.22 -37.46
N LEU A 12 -9.43 11.75 -37.10
CA LEU A 12 -8.23 10.95 -36.80
C LEU A 12 -7.43 11.42 -35.58
N PHE A 13 -7.99 12.25 -34.71
CA PHE A 13 -7.31 12.71 -33.49
C PHE A 13 -8.23 12.80 -32.26
N ALA A 14 -9.26 11.96 -32.18
CA ALA A 14 -9.90 11.67 -30.89
C ALA A 14 -9.12 10.53 -30.21
N ILE A 15 -7.87 10.79 -29.82
CA ILE A 15 -7.17 9.90 -28.87
C ILE A 15 -7.91 10.10 -27.55
N PRO A 16 -8.60 9.09 -27.00
CA PRO A 16 -9.05 9.20 -25.64
C PRO A 16 -7.79 9.39 -24.79
N LEU A 17 -7.67 10.55 -24.13
CA LEU A 17 -6.81 10.64 -22.96
C LEU A 17 -7.36 9.59 -21.99
N PHE A 18 -6.82 8.38 -22.04
CA PHE A 18 -6.90 7.48 -20.93
C PHE A 18 -6.27 8.25 -19.78
N ALA A 19 -7.11 8.79 -18.89
CA ALA A 19 -6.67 9.27 -17.61
C ALA A 19 -5.95 8.09 -16.97
N GLN A 20 -4.62 8.11 -16.98
CA GLN A 20 -3.82 7.18 -16.21
C GLN A 20 -4.15 7.50 -14.75
N GLU A 21 -5.15 6.82 -14.20
CA GLU A 21 -5.36 6.83 -12.77
C GLU A 21 -4.07 6.24 -12.19
N LYS A 22 -3.24 7.11 -11.60
CA LYS A 22 -1.97 6.73 -11.00
C LYS A 22 -2.31 5.69 -9.93
N GLU A 23 -2.07 4.41 -10.25
CA GLU A 23 -2.37 3.32 -9.32
C GLU A 23 -1.59 3.56 -8.02
N ARG A 24 -2.35 3.74 -6.94
CA ARG A 24 -1.81 3.94 -5.60
C ARG A 24 -1.69 2.59 -4.89
N PRO A 25 -0.54 2.28 -4.27
CA PRO A 25 -0.40 1.03 -3.54
C PRO A 25 -1.41 0.96 -2.41
N ARG A 26 -2.05 -0.20 -2.29
CA ARG A 26 -2.95 -0.56 -1.20
C ARG A 26 -2.15 -1.09 -0.03
N ILE A 27 -2.41 -0.59 1.17
CA ILE A 27 -1.67 -1.00 2.37
C ILE A 27 -2.62 -1.59 3.41
N PHE A 28 -2.26 -2.76 3.94
CA PHE A 28 -2.92 -3.33 5.09
C PHE A 28 -2.08 -3.03 6.33
N VAL A 29 -2.71 -2.41 7.34
CA VAL A 29 -2.01 -1.98 8.54
C VAL A 29 -2.46 -2.79 9.74
N THR A 30 -1.51 -3.31 10.49
CA THR A 30 -1.75 -4.18 11.66
C THR A 30 -0.75 -3.87 12.77
N ASP A 31 -1.09 -4.24 14.01
CA ASP A 31 -0.12 -4.31 15.09
C ASP A 31 0.57 -5.69 15.17
N SER A 32 1.70 -5.76 15.88
CA SER A 32 2.52 -6.96 16.05
C SER A 32 1.71 -8.11 16.66
N GLN A 33 0.93 -7.85 17.71
CA GLN A 33 0.09 -8.85 18.37
C GLN A 33 -0.97 -9.43 17.42
N SER A 34 -1.65 -8.59 16.64
CA SER A 34 -2.64 -9.04 15.65
C SER A 34 -1.98 -9.82 14.53
N TRP A 35 -0.77 -9.43 14.14
CA TRP A 35 0.00 -10.14 13.13
C TRP A 35 0.36 -11.56 13.57
N GLU A 36 0.89 -11.71 14.79
CA GLU A 36 1.21 -13.01 15.42
C GLU A 36 -0.03 -13.90 15.52
N ILE A 37 -1.17 -13.34 15.94
CA ILE A 37 -2.43 -14.08 16.03
C ILE A 37 -2.96 -14.49 14.64
N SER A 38 -2.72 -13.67 13.61
CA SER A 38 -3.20 -13.93 12.24
C SER A 38 -2.33 -14.87 11.40
N GLY A 39 -1.23 -15.41 11.97
CA GLY A 39 -0.41 -16.44 11.33
C GLY A 39 0.55 -15.95 10.23
N GLY A 40 0.81 -14.65 10.12
CA GLY A 40 1.80 -14.12 9.18
C GLY A 40 1.49 -14.34 7.69
N PHE A 41 2.51 -14.43 6.83
CA PHE A 41 2.37 -14.76 5.40
C PHE A 41 2.11 -16.25 5.13
N GLY A 42 2.32 -17.13 6.12
CA GLY A 42 2.20 -18.59 5.98
C GLY A 42 1.00 -19.23 6.68
N GLY A 43 0.19 -18.45 7.40
CA GLY A 43 -1.02 -18.91 8.08
C GLY A 43 -2.09 -19.28 7.05
N GLY A 44 -2.34 -20.59 6.91
CA GLY A 44 -3.33 -21.17 6.01
C GLY A 44 -4.73 -20.59 6.18
N GLY A 45 -5.51 -20.72 5.12
CA GLY A 45 -6.85 -20.14 4.96
C GLY A 45 -7.77 -20.28 6.18
N ASP A 46 -8.67 -19.30 6.29
CA ASP A 46 -9.77 -19.24 7.26
C ASP A 46 -9.49 -18.68 8.66
N ALA A 47 -8.56 -17.71 8.79
CA ALA A 47 -8.46 -16.85 9.98
C ALA A 47 -9.03 -15.43 9.78
N VAL A 48 -9.93 -15.22 8.82
CA VAL A 48 -10.67 -13.94 8.61
C VAL A 48 -12.14 -14.04 9.08
N ALA A 49 -12.48 -15.05 9.88
CA ALA A 49 -13.79 -15.18 10.50
C ALA A 49 -13.65 -15.81 11.90
N GLY A 50 -13.43 -15.00 12.95
CA GLY A 50 -13.44 -15.58 14.31
C GLY A 50 -12.98 -14.74 15.50
N SER A 51 -12.37 -13.55 15.33
CA SER A 51 -12.06 -12.68 16.49
C SER A 51 -12.20 -11.17 16.19
N GLN A 52 -13.08 -10.81 15.26
CA GLN A 52 -13.65 -9.47 15.25
C GLN A 52 -14.86 -9.44 16.21
N SER A 53 -14.62 -9.71 17.50
CA SER A 53 -15.58 -9.29 18.52
C SER A 53 -15.40 -7.78 18.70
N GLY A 54 -16.51 -7.06 18.59
CA GLY A 54 -16.57 -5.60 18.57
C GLY A 54 -15.73 -4.95 19.66
N GLY A 55 -14.71 -4.24 19.23
CA GLY A 55 -13.96 -3.29 20.02
C GLY A 55 -13.16 -2.48 19.03
N ALA A 56 -13.62 -1.27 18.71
CA ALA A 56 -12.82 -0.32 17.97
C ALA A 56 -11.47 -0.21 18.68
N ARG A 57 -10.40 -0.78 18.10
CA ARG A 57 -9.04 -0.54 18.59
C ARG A 57 -8.74 0.92 18.26
N PRO A 58 -8.73 1.85 19.25
CA PRO A 58 -8.58 3.27 18.96
C PRO A 58 -7.27 3.56 18.21
N GLN A 59 -6.27 2.70 18.45
CA GLN A 59 -4.95 2.75 17.81
C GLN A 59 -5.00 2.46 16.31
N THR A 60 -5.80 1.50 15.83
CA THR A 60 -5.92 1.23 14.39
C THR A 60 -6.57 2.41 13.66
N ALA A 61 -7.59 3.03 14.26
CA ALA A 61 -8.23 4.22 13.69
C ALA A 61 -7.28 5.43 13.65
N GLU A 62 -6.47 5.64 14.70
CA GLU A 62 -5.45 6.69 14.76
C GLU A 62 -4.34 6.50 13.71
N VAL A 63 -3.89 5.25 13.53
CA VAL A 63 -2.93 4.89 12.49
C VAL A 63 -3.50 5.14 11.09
N ILE A 64 -4.73 4.68 10.81
CA ILE A 64 -5.41 4.93 9.52
C ILE A 64 -5.53 6.44 9.26
N LYS A 65 -5.93 7.21 10.28
CA LYS A 65 -6.00 8.67 10.19
C LYS A 65 -4.63 9.26 9.86
N THR A 66 -3.58 8.85 10.57
CA THR A 66 -2.22 9.35 10.36
C THR A 66 -1.70 9.03 8.95
N PHE A 67 -1.98 7.83 8.42
CA PHE A 67 -1.70 7.48 7.03
C PHE A 67 -2.46 8.37 6.05
N GLY A 68 -3.75 8.64 6.28
CA GLY A 68 -4.53 9.56 5.46
C GLY A 68 -3.98 10.99 5.43
N GLU A 69 -3.43 11.45 6.55
CA GLU A 69 -2.84 12.79 6.69
C GLU A 69 -1.43 12.89 6.09
N ARG A 70 -0.59 11.88 6.32
CA ARG A 70 0.86 11.91 6.05
C ARG A 70 1.29 11.14 4.80
N CYS A 71 0.45 10.24 4.27
CA CYS A 71 0.78 9.36 3.16
C CYS A 71 -0.37 9.25 2.13
N LYS A 72 -0.62 10.35 1.41
CA LYS A 72 -1.75 10.47 0.46
C LYS A 72 -1.59 9.62 -0.81
N ASP A 73 -0.36 9.20 -1.11
CA ASP A 73 -0.04 8.35 -2.25
C ASP A 73 -0.38 6.87 -2.00
N CYS A 74 -0.72 6.47 -0.77
CA CYS A 74 -1.18 5.12 -0.45
C CYS A 74 -2.70 5.08 -0.20
N VAL A 75 -3.30 3.90 -0.37
CA VAL A 75 -4.70 3.63 -0.01
C VAL A 75 -4.74 2.60 1.10
N VAL A 76 -5.22 2.99 2.28
CA VAL A 76 -5.38 2.05 3.40
C VAL A 76 -6.56 1.12 3.14
N THR A 77 -6.35 -0.19 3.32
CA THR A 77 -7.36 -1.23 3.14
C THR A 77 -7.45 -2.12 4.36
N ILE A 78 -8.67 -2.56 4.71
CA ILE A 78 -8.91 -3.58 5.73
C ILE A 78 -8.80 -5.01 5.18
N LYS A 79 -8.72 -5.15 3.85
CA LYS A 79 -8.63 -6.44 3.14
C LYS A 79 -7.17 -6.78 2.89
N LYS A 80 -6.59 -7.70 3.69
CA LYS A 80 -5.19 -8.15 3.59
C LYS A 80 -4.88 -8.70 2.21
N GLU A 81 -5.78 -9.49 1.65
CA GLU A 81 -5.68 -10.13 0.33
C GLU A 81 -5.68 -9.14 -0.84
N LYS A 82 -6.06 -7.89 -0.61
CA LYS A 82 -6.05 -6.81 -1.61
C LYS A 82 -4.90 -5.83 -1.42
N ALA A 83 -4.01 -6.08 -0.45
CA ALA A 83 -2.92 -5.17 -0.14
C ALA A 83 -1.69 -5.48 -0.98
N ASP A 84 -1.03 -4.41 -1.45
CA ASP A 84 0.28 -4.45 -2.07
C ASP A 84 1.41 -4.52 -1.03
N TYR A 85 1.15 -3.96 0.16
CA TYR A 85 2.08 -3.98 1.29
C TYR A 85 1.35 -4.26 2.60
N ILE A 86 2.07 -4.91 3.52
CA ILE A 86 1.66 -5.05 4.91
C ILE A 86 2.57 -4.16 5.75
N VAL A 87 1.96 -3.28 6.53
CA VAL A 87 2.67 -2.44 7.51
C VAL A 87 2.32 -2.94 8.90
N ILE A 88 3.34 -3.41 9.61
CA ILE A 88 3.25 -3.74 11.03
C ILE A 88 3.72 -2.52 11.80
N LEU A 89 2.90 -2.01 12.70
CA LEU A 89 3.23 -0.92 13.62
C LEU A 89 3.18 -1.42 15.06
N GLU A 90 4.20 -1.07 15.83
CA GLU A 90 4.28 -1.44 17.22
C GLU A 90 4.58 -0.19 18.05
N HIS A 91 3.70 0.07 19.01
CA HIS A 91 3.87 1.16 19.96
C HIS A 91 4.47 0.61 21.25
N GLU A 92 5.75 0.87 21.50
CA GLU A 92 6.34 0.53 22.78
C GLU A 92 6.00 1.61 23.82
N GLY A 93 5.06 1.29 24.71
CA GLY A 93 4.76 2.07 25.90
C GLY A 93 5.51 1.55 27.12
N GLY A 94 6.62 2.19 27.49
CA GLY A 94 7.36 1.89 28.72
C GLY A 94 7.08 2.88 29.87
N LYS A 95 7.07 2.38 31.12
CA LYS A 95 6.97 3.20 32.36
C LYS A 95 8.22 4.05 32.65
N GLU A 96 9.28 3.87 31.87
CA GLU A 96 10.50 4.67 31.96
C GLU A 96 10.53 5.70 30.84
N PHE A 97 10.80 6.96 31.20
CA PHE A 97 10.71 8.17 30.37
C PHE A 97 11.50 8.11 29.04
N PHE A 98 12.33 7.09 28.84
CA PHE A 98 13.29 6.97 27.74
C PHE A 98 12.88 6.03 26.60
N ARG A 99 11.88 5.15 26.73
CA ARG A 99 11.52 4.18 25.67
C ARG A 99 10.06 4.28 25.23
N LYS A 100 9.73 5.36 24.50
CA LYS A 100 8.46 5.59 23.81
C LYS A 100 8.72 5.64 22.32
N ASP A 101 8.94 4.47 21.75
CA ASP A 101 9.28 4.37 20.35
C ASP A 101 8.14 3.70 19.57
N ASN A 102 7.97 4.16 18.33
CA ASN A 102 6.99 3.67 17.38
C ASN A 102 7.77 2.91 16.33
N LYS A 103 7.78 1.59 16.44
CA LYS A 103 8.46 0.71 15.51
C LYS A 103 7.54 0.42 14.34
N PHE A 104 8.14 0.24 13.17
CA PHE A 104 7.43 -0.21 11.99
C PHE A 104 8.25 -1.24 11.21
N ALA A 105 7.55 -2.13 10.52
CA ALA A 105 8.11 -3.04 9.53
C ALA A 105 7.16 -3.14 8.34
N ILE A 106 7.72 -3.21 7.14
CA ILE A 106 6.98 -3.17 5.88
C ILE A 106 7.36 -4.40 5.08
N PHE A 107 6.34 -5.12 4.64
CA PHE A 107 6.49 -6.30 3.83
C PHE A 107 5.78 -6.11 2.50
N ASN A 108 6.42 -6.53 1.42
CA ASN A 108 5.80 -6.57 0.10
C ASN A 108 4.89 -7.81 -0.04
N LYS A 109 4.22 -7.92 -1.18
CA LYS A 109 3.32 -9.04 -1.55
C LYS A 109 3.99 -10.42 -1.50
N ASN A 110 5.29 -10.48 -1.72
CA ASN A 110 6.06 -11.73 -1.71
C ASN A 110 6.41 -12.16 -0.29
N GLY A 111 6.17 -11.31 0.71
CA GLY A 111 6.58 -11.52 2.09
C GLY A 111 7.98 -11.01 2.40
N ASP A 112 8.64 -10.29 1.48
CA ASP A 112 9.97 -9.72 1.74
C ASP A 112 9.86 -8.45 2.59
N ALA A 113 10.70 -8.33 3.60
CA ALA A 113 10.85 -7.09 4.34
C ALA A 113 11.56 -6.05 3.46
N ILE A 114 10.88 -4.93 3.16
CA ILE A 114 11.42 -3.84 2.32
C ILE A 114 11.83 -2.60 3.13
N GLY A 115 11.48 -2.55 4.41
CA GLY A 115 11.85 -1.46 5.29
C GLY A 115 11.40 -1.71 6.73
N SER A 116 12.16 -1.18 7.68
CA SER A 116 11.80 -1.14 9.08
C SER A 116 12.49 0.03 9.75
N GLY A 117 11.98 0.44 10.91
CA GLY A 117 12.52 1.58 11.64
C GLY A 117 11.84 1.77 12.99
N SER A 118 12.33 2.77 13.72
CA SER A 118 11.84 3.12 15.04
C SER A 118 11.92 4.63 15.20
N THR A 119 10.81 5.29 15.49
CA THR A 119 10.79 6.74 15.65
C THR A 119 10.04 7.17 16.92
N ARG A 120 10.29 8.39 17.39
CA ARG A 120 9.67 8.88 18.63
C ARG A 120 8.17 9.17 18.51
N THR A 121 7.64 9.31 17.30
CA THR A 121 6.24 9.67 17.08
C THR A 121 5.62 8.81 15.99
N LEU A 122 4.35 8.45 16.13
CA LEU A 122 3.64 7.68 15.11
C LEU A 122 3.69 8.36 13.72
N GLY A 123 3.55 9.69 13.67
CA GLY A 123 3.58 10.44 12.42
C GLY A 123 4.89 10.29 11.65
N ASN A 124 6.04 10.25 12.34
CA ASN A 124 7.33 10.04 11.70
C ASN A 124 7.47 8.60 11.20
N SER A 125 7.05 7.61 11.98
CA SER A 125 7.05 6.20 11.53
C SER A 125 6.16 5.99 10.29
N VAL A 126 4.99 6.63 10.24
CA VAL A 126 4.11 6.60 9.06
C VAL A 126 4.77 7.26 7.86
N LYS A 127 5.44 8.41 8.06
CA LYS A 127 6.14 9.11 6.97
C LYS A 127 7.28 8.26 6.42
N GLU A 128 8.15 7.73 7.28
CA GLU A 128 9.26 6.88 6.85
C GLU A 128 8.77 5.61 6.15
N ALA A 129 7.69 5.01 6.66
CA ALA A 129 7.08 3.86 6.01
C ALA A 129 6.51 4.21 4.62
N CYS A 130 5.84 5.36 4.49
CA CYS A 130 5.37 5.86 3.22
C CYS A 130 6.51 6.04 2.22
N ASP A 131 7.59 6.71 2.65
CA ASP A 131 8.75 7.00 1.81
C ASP A 131 9.40 5.68 1.30
N SER A 132 9.54 4.68 2.17
CA SER A 132 10.03 3.34 1.80
C SER A 132 9.12 2.63 0.80
N MET A 133 7.80 2.59 1.06
CA MET A 133 6.83 1.95 0.16
C MET A 133 6.78 2.64 -1.20
N MET A 134 6.82 3.97 -1.25
CA MET A 134 6.76 4.71 -2.51
C MET A 134 8.02 4.51 -3.35
N LYS A 135 9.19 4.41 -2.72
CA LYS A 135 10.44 4.08 -3.39
C LYS A 135 10.41 2.67 -4.00
N ASP A 136 9.90 1.70 -3.24
CA ASP A 136 9.72 0.33 -3.73
C ASP A 136 8.67 0.26 -4.85
N TRP A 137 7.52 0.92 -4.67
CA TRP A 137 6.45 0.98 -5.65
C TRP A 137 6.93 1.53 -6.99
N ALA A 138 7.64 2.67 -6.99
CA ALA A 138 8.21 3.25 -8.20
C ALA A 138 9.17 2.29 -8.91
N SER A 139 9.97 1.54 -8.15
CA SER A 139 10.91 0.55 -8.68
C SER A 139 10.21 -0.70 -9.24
N SER A 140 9.10 -1.10 -8.63
CA SER A 140 8.29 -2.26 -9.05
C SER A 140 7.49 -1.98 -10.34
N GLN A 141 7.01 -0.75 -10.51
CA GLN A 141 6.26 -0.35 -11.70
C GLN A 141 7.15 -0.26 -12.95
N GLY A 142 8.42 0.13 -12.79
CA GLY A 142 9.41 0.07 -13.86
C GLY A 142 9.64 -1.35 -14.41
N LYS A 143 9.49 -2.39 -13.57
CA LYS A 143 9.61 -3.80 -13.98
C LYS A 143 8.36 -4.37 -14.65
N LYS A 144 7.18 -3.78 -14.42
CA LYS A 144 5.92 -4.21 -15.08
C LYS A 144 5.78 -3.69 -16.52
N ALA A 145 6.53 -2.65 -16.89
CA ALA A 145 6.45 -1.99 -18.19
C ALA A 145 7.27 -2.70 -19.30
N GLU A 146 8.00 -3.78 -19.00
CA GLU A 146 8.74 -4.53 -20.01
C GLU A 146 7.80 -5.56 -20.67
N PRO A 147 7.44 -5.39 -21.96
CA PRO A 147 6.58 -6.35 -22.66
C PRO A 147 7.31 -7.69 -22.77
N LYS A 148 6.70 -8.76 -22.27
CA LYS A 148 7.18 -10.13 -22.41
C LYS A 148 7.35 -10.44 -23.91
N PRO A 149 8.52 -10.90 -24.39
CA PRO A 149 8.68 -11.25 -25.80
C PRO A 149 7.75 -12.41 -26.13
N ASP A 150 6.91 -12.20 -27.15
CA ASP A 150 5.97 -13.20 -27.66
C ASP A 150 6.73 -14.46 -28.07
N SER A 151 6.55 -15.52 -27.29
CA SER A 151 6.98 -16.89 -27.64
C SER A 151 6.17 -17.34 -28.85
N LYS A 152 6.70 -17.13 -30.06
CA LYS A 152 6.17 -17.72 -31.28
C LYS A 152 6.29 -19.24 -31.18
N SER A 153 5.15 -19.91 -31.35
CA SER A 153 5.00 -21.35 -31.50
C SER A 153 5.50 -21.83 -32.86
#